data_AF-A0A3Q8XZI5-F1
#
_entry.id   AF-A0A3Q8XZI5-F1
#
_cell.length_a   1.000
_cell.length_b   1.000
_cell.length_c   1.000
_cell.angle_alpha   90.00
_cell.angle_beta   90.00
_cell.angle_gamma   90.00
#
_symmetry.space_group_name_H-M   'P 1'
#
loop_
_entity.id
_entity.type
_entity.pdbx_description
1 polymer ?
#
loop_
_entity_poly.entity_id
_entity_poly.type
_entity_poly.pdbx_seq_one_letter_code
_entity_poly.pdbx_strand_id
1 'polypeptide(L)'
;MTTIPLAEDLGRARTAADFAAVIALLDVDLNNVAARKQELEQAEDRAIFGDGDLGEVRAALARTNAAIALIEKTIEAAHKRRAAAAQSEARADIVALGEEIAAKAEALTQRWQTANWLIEQLRLELFEADALSRAIATANGRLDAAGAAELKINLTTIRRAAMAGPRAAVPARLSRRAIQADKLLLSFLSPGGALDPRPALGAPVEGVKSKFIPVASERG
;
A
#
# COMPACT_ATOMS: atom_id res chain seq x y z
N MET A 1 -42.33 -18.76 30.48
CA MET A 1 -41.38 -18.31 29.44
C MET A 1 -40.01 -18.20 30.09
N THR A 2 -39.16 -19.19 29.91
CA THR A 2 -37.77 -19.14 30.38
C THR A 2 -36.95 -18.38 29.35
N THR A 3 -36.57 -17.15 29.70
CA THR A 3 -35.65 -16.32 28.93
C THR A 3 -34.26 -16.95 29.00
N ILE A 4 -33.67 -17.26 27.84
CA ILE A 4 -32.28 -17.67 27.76
C ILE A 4 -31.41 -16.44 28.11
N PRO A 5 -30.52 -16.50 29.11
CA PRO A 5 -29.68 -15.37 29.53
C PRO A 5 -28.91 -14.71 28.36
N LEU A 6 -28.52 -15.51 27.35
CA LEU A 6 -27.74 -15.10 26.17
C LEU A 6 -28.55 -14.42 25.05
N ALA A 7 -29.88 -14.31 25.19
CA ALA A 7 -30.71 -13.66 24.18
C ALA A 7 -30.41 -12.14 24.06
N GLU A 8 -30.05 -11.49 25.16
CA GLU A 8 -29.65 -10.08 25.17
C GLU A 8 -28.29 -9.86 24.50
N ASP A 9 -27.31 -10.71 24.79
CA ASP A 9 -25.97 -10.63 24.20
C ASP A 9 -26.01 -10.84 22.68
N LEU A 10 -26.85 -11.78 22.21
CA LEU A 10 -27.10 -11.97 20.79
C LEU A 10 -27.78 -10.75 20.15
N GLY A 11 -28.63 -10.03 20.89
CA GLY A 11 -29.28 -8.80 20.44
C GLY A 11 -28.33 -7.60 20.35
N ARG A 12 -27.25 -7.62 21.15
CA ARG A 12 -26.21 -6.57 21.17
C ARG A 12 -25.08 -6.83 20.18
N ALA A 13 -24.81 -8.08 19.80
CA ALA A 13 -23.78 -8.42 18.83
C ALA A 13 -23.96 -7.67 17.50
N ARG A 14 -22.88 -7.11 16.97
CA ARG A 14 -22.86 -6.37 15.70
C ARG A 14 -21.83 -6.91 14.72
N THR A 15 -20.70 -7.40 15.23
CA THR A 15 -19.60 -7.89 14.40
C THR A 15 -19.56 -9.41 14.31
N ALA A 16 -18.85 -9.94 13.31
CA ALA A 16 -18.60 -11.37 13.19
C ALA A 16 -17.88 -11.96 14.41
N ALA A 17 -17.04 -11.15 15.07
CA ALA A 17 -16.36 -11.53 16.30
C ALA A 17 -17.32 -11.58 17.49
N ASP A 18 -18.22 -10.59 17.63
CA ASP A 18 -19.24 -10.59 18.69
C ASP A 18 -20.14 -11.83 18.58
N PHE A 19 -20.62 -12.15 17.38
CA PHE A 19 -21.42 -13.35 17.18
C PHE A 19 -20.64 -14.62 17.47
N ALA A 20 -19.33 -14.68 17.17
CA ALA A 20 -18.51 -15.84 17.51
C ALA A 20 -18.39 -16.04 19.03
N ALA A 21 -18.24 -14.95 19.80
CA ALA A 21 -18.19 -15.00 21.25
C ALA A 21 -19.52 -15.49 21.85
N VAL A 22 -20.66 -15.00 21.33
CA VAL A 22 -21.99 -15.45 21.78
C VAL A 22 -22.24 -16.92 21.45
N ILE A 23 -21.83 -17.39 20.27
CA ILE A 23 -21.94 -18.81 19.88
C ILE A 23 -21.13 -19.69 20.84
N ALA A 24 -19.90 -19.31 21.17
CA ALA A 24 -19.06 -20.08 22.09
C ALA A 24 -19.70 -20.24 23.48
N LEU A 25 -20.40 -19.21 23.98
CA LEU A 25 -21.15 -19.30 25.24
C LEU A 25 -22.38 -20.21 25.12
N LEU A 26 -23.10 -20.15 24.00
CA LEU A 26 -24.24 -21.04 23.74
C LEU A 26 -23.80 -22.51 23.62
N ASP A 27 -22.63 -22.80 23.06
CA ASP A 27 -22.07 -24.16 22.99
C ASP A 27 -21.74 -24.70 24.39
N VAL A 28 -21.24 -23.84 25.29
CA VAL A 28 -21.03 -24.21 26.71
C VAL A 28 -22.35 -24.53 27.39
N ASP A 29 -23.38 -23.70 27.20
CA ASP A 29 -24.71 -23.94 27.74
C ASP A 29 -25.34 -25.22 27.19
N LEU A 30 -25.18 -25.49 25.89
CA LEU A 30 -25.65 -26.72 25.25
C LEU A 30 -25.01 -27.96 25.90
N ASN A 31 -23.68 -27.94 26.11
CA ASN A 31 -22.96 -29.03 26.76
C ASN A 31 -23.44 -29.25 28.20
N ASN A 32 -23.68 -28.18 28.96
CA ASN A 32 -24.19 -28.27 30.32
C ASN A 32 -25.60 -28.88 30.38
N VAL A 33 -26.49 -28.46 29.48
CA VAL A 33 -27.86 -29.00 29.40
C VAL A 33 -27.84 -30.46 28.91
N ALA A 34 -26.94 -30.83 28.00
CA ALA A 34 -26.75 -32.20 27.55
C ALA A 34 -26.24 -33.12 28.67
N ALA A 35 -25.30 -32.65 29.51
CA ALA A 35 -24.84 -33.40 30.68
C ALA A 35 -26.00 -33.63 31.66
N ARG A 36 -26.81 -32.59 31.92
CA ARG A 36 -27.99 -32.69 32.77
C ARG A 36 -29.04 -33.68 32.22
N LYS A 37 -29.17 -33.77 30.90
CA LYS A 37 -30.04 -34.76 30.25
C LYS A 37 -29.59 -36.19 30.59
N GLN A 38 -28.29 -36.48 30.47
CA GLN A 38 -27.75 -37.80 30.79
C GLN A 38 -27.97 -38.19 32.27
N GLU A 39 -27.80 -37.23 33.19
CA GLU A 39 -28.11 -37.45 34.61
C GLU A 39 -29.59 -37.80 34.84
N LEU A 40 -30.50 -37.11 34.13
CA LEU A 40 -31.94 -37.35 34.22
C LEU A 40 -32.36 -38.67 33.58
N GLU A 41 -31.72 -39.11 32.49
CA GLU A 41 -31.94 -40.43 31.89
C GLU A 41 -31.56 -41.54 32.87
N GLN A 42 -30.41 -41.41 33.55
CA GLN A 42 -30.01 -42.35 34.61
C GLN A 42 -30.94 -42.32 35.83
N ALA A 43 -31.55 -41.18 36.13
CA ALA A 43 -32.54 -41.06 37.20
C ALA A 43 -33.89 -41.68 36.79
N GLU A 44 -34.25 -41.61 35.50
CA GLU A 44 -35.45 -42.25 34.97
C GLU A 44 -35.34 -43.76 35.11
N ASP A 45 -34.20 -44.33 34.72
CA ASP A 45 -33.93 -45.76 34.87
C ASP A 45 -34.08 -46.23 36.34
N ARG A 46 -33.59 -45.44 37.30
CA ARG A 46 -33.74 -45.75 38.74
C ARG A 46 -35.19 -45.63 39.23
N ALA A 47 -35.90 -44.59 38.79
CA ALA A 47 -37.30 -44.36 39.17
C ALA A 47 -38.24 -45.46 38.63
N ILE A 48 -37.92 -46.08 37.48
CA ILE A 48 -38.66 -47.24 36.95
C ILE A 48 -38.62 -48.43 37.92
N PHE A 49 -37.51 -48.61 38.65
CA PHE A 49 -37.38 -49.67 39.66
C PHE A 49 -37.92 -49.27 41.05
N GLY A 50 -38.63 -48.15 41.15
CA GLY A 50 -39.29 -47.70 42.38
C GLY A 50 -38.48 -46.77 43.27
N ASP A 51 -37.29 -46.33 42.82
CA ASP A 51 -36.44 -45.37 43.54
C ASP A 51 -36.60 -43.95 42.95
N GLY A 52 -37.75 -43.32 43.22
CA GLY A 52 -38.04 -41.92 42.86
C GLY A 52 -39.40 -41.67 42.19
N ASP A 53 -39.65 -40.41 41.84
CA ASP A 53 -40.86 -39.98 41.12
C ASP A 53 -40.61 -39.97 39.60
N LEU A 54 -41.08 -41.02 38.92
CA LEU A 54 -40.96 -41.17 37.48
C LEU A 54 -41.66 -40.04 36.69
N GLY A 55 -42.76 -39.49 37.22
CA GLY A 55 -43.50 -38.40 36.60
C GLY A 55 -42.70 -37.10 36.58
N GLU A 56 -42.05 -36.76 37.71
CA GLU A 56 -41.19 -35.59 37.80
C GLU A 56 -39.95 -35.69 36.91
N VAL A 57 -39.31 -36.86 36.86
CA VAL A 57 -38.12 -37.08 36.02
C VAL A 57 -38.46 -36.95 34.54
N ARG A 58 -39.58 -37.53 34.08
CA ARG A 58 -40.03 -37.39 32.69
C ARG A 58 -40.37 -35.95 32.33
N ALA A 59 -41.02 -35.22 33.24
CA ALA A 59 -41.30 -33.80 33.04
C ALA A 59 -40.01 -32.96 33.00
N ALA A 60 -38.97 -33.33 33.76
CA ALA A 60 -37.66 -32.71 33.70
C ALA A 60 -36.95 -33.01 32.36
N LEU A 61 -36.96 -34.26 31.89
CA LEU A 61 -36.40 -34.66 30.59
C LEU A 61 -37.06 -33.92 29.42
N ALA A 62 -38.40 -33.79 29.43
CA ALA A 62 -39.12 -33.04 28.41
C ALA A 62 -38.69 -31.57 28.37
N ARG A 63 -38.52 -30.93 29.55
CA ARG A 63 -38.01 -29.56 29.66
C ARG A 63 -36.57 -29.43 29.15
N THR A 64 -35.70 -30.37 29.49
CA THR A 64 -34.30 -30.40 29.05
C THR A 64 -34.21 -30.58 27.53
N ASN A 65 -34.98 -31.48 26.94
CA ASN A 65 -35.04 -31.67 25.49
C ASN A 65 -35.54 -30.39 24.77
N ALA A 66 -36.54 -29.71 25.33
CA ALA A 66 -37.00 -28.43 24.78
C ALA A 66 -35.93 -27.32 24.87
N ALA A 67 -35.15 -27.30 25.95
CA ALA A 67 -34.04 -26.36 26.12
C ALA A 67 -32.91 -26.62 25.12
N ILE A 68 -32.52 -27.89 24.90
CA ILE A 68 -31.53 -28.29 23.89
C ILE A 68 -31.95 -27.79 22.50
N ALA A 69 -33.18 -28.12 22.08
CA ALA A 69 -33.69 -27.72 20.77
C ALA A 69 -33.74 -26.19 20.60
N LEU A 70 -34.03 -25.46 21.68
CA LEU A 70 -34.02 -24.00 21.67
C LEU A 70 -32.59 -23.43 21.53
N ILE A 71 -31.61 -23.98 22.24
CA ILE A 71 -30.21 -23.54 22.18
C ILE A 71 -29.62 -23.84 20.80
N GLU A 72 -29.82 -25.05 20.26
CA GLU A 72 -29.37 -25.44 18.92
C GLU A 72 -29.92 -24.51 17.82
N LYS A 73 -31.22 -24.23 17.87
CA LYS A 73 -31.86 -23.28 16.95
C LYS A 73 -31.28 -21.86 17.10
N THR A 74 -30.93 -21.47 18.32
CA THR A 74 -30.33 -20.16 18.59
C THR A 74 -28.91 -20.07 18.02
N ILE A 75 -28.10 -21.13 18.19
CA ILE A 75 -26.77 -21.27 17.61
C ILE A 75 -26.82 -21.18 16.08
N GLU A 76 -27.74 -21.91 15.44
CA GLU A 76 -27.91 -21.87 13.98
C GLU A 76 -28.24 -20.45 13.48
N ALA A 77 -29.15 -19.75 14.16
CA ALA A 77 -29.49 -18.37 13.83
C ALA A 77 -28.30 -17.41 14.04
N ALA A 78 -27.52 -17.60 15.10
CA ALA A 78 -26.31 -16.83 15.37
C ALA A 78 -25.25 -17.05 14.30
N HIS A 79 -25.03 -18.29 13.84
CA HIS A 79 -24.11 -18.59 12.73
C HIS A 79 -24.50 -17.87 11.44
N LYS A 80 -25.80 -17.84 11.09
CA LYS A 80 -26.29 -17.10 9.90
C LYS A 80 -25.99 -15.61 10.01
N ARG A 81 -26.24 -15.00 11.18
CA ARG A 81 -25.95 -13.58 11.44
C ARG A 81 -24.45 -13.29 11.41
N ARG A 82 -23.63 -14.17 11.99
CA ARG A 82 -22.16 -14.09 11.93
C ARG A 82 -21.65 -14.07 10.50
N ALA A 83 -22.13 -14.98 9.65
CA ALA A 83 -21.73 -15.06 8.25
C ALA A 83 -22.09 -13.77 7.48
N ALA A 84 -23.29 -13.24 7.73
CA ALA A 84 -23.72 -11.97 7.15
C ALA A 84 -22.86 -10.79 7.61
N ALA A 85 -22.54 -10.70 8.91
CA ALA A 85 -21.66 -9.67 9.47
C ALA A 85 -20.26 -9.74 8.84
N ALA A 86 -19.67 -10.94 8.77
CA ALA A 86 -18.35 -11.14 8.16
C ALA A 86 -18.34 -10.72 6.68
N GLN A 87 -19.39 -11.03 5.93
CA GLN A 87 -19.50 -10.61 4.54
C GLN A 87 -19.63 -9.08 4.42
N SER A 88 -20.37 -8.43 5.32
CA SER A 88 -20.52 -6.99 5.34
C SER A 88 -19.21 -6.28 5.69
N GLU A 89 -18.48 -6.79 6.68
CA GLU A 89 -17.16 -6.28 7.09
C GLU A 89 -16.16 -6.40 5.96
N ALA A 90 -16.05 -7.58 5.34
CA ALA A 90 -15.16 -7.78 4.20
C ALA A 90 -15.48 -6.84 3.01
N ARG A 91 -16.77 -6.55 2.78
CA ARG A 91 -17.17 -5.56 1.76
C ARG A 91 -16.75 -4.15 2.14
N ALA A 92 -16.88 -3.77 3.42
CA ALA A 92 -16.44 -2.46 3.90
C ALA A 92 -14.92 -2.28 3.72
N ASP A 93 -14.13 -3.31 4.02
CA ASP A 93 -12.67 -3.30 3.81
C ASP A 93 -12.30 -3.11 2.34
N ILE A 94 -13.00 -3.81 1.43
CA ILE A 94 -12.80 -3.66 -0.02
C ILE A 94 -13.15 -2.25 -0.49
N VAL A 95 -14.23 -1.66 0.02
CA VAL A 95 -14.60 -0.27 -0.31
C VAL A 95 -13.53 0.70 0.16
N ALA A 96 -13.05 0.56 1.41
CA ALA A 96 -11.99 1.40 1.95
C ALA A 96 -10.69 1.30 1.14
N LEU A 97 -10.30 0.09 0.72
CA LEU A 97 -9.17 -0.11 -0.19
C LEU A 97 -9.40 0.56 -1.56
N GLY A 98 -10.62 0.50 -2.08
CA GLY A 98 -11.01 1.18 -3.32
C GLY A 98 -10.86 2.69 -3.23
N GLU A 99 -11.33 3.29 -2.13
CA GLU A 99 -11.20 4.73 -1.86
C GLU A 99 -9.73 5.15 -1.72
N GLU A 100 -8.92 4.37 -1.01
CA GLU A 100 -7.48 4.63 -0.86
C GLU A 100 -6.75 4.59 -2.22
N ILE A 101 -7.07 3.60 -3.06
CA ILE A 101 -6.49 3.48 -4.41
C ILE A 101 -6.95 4.64 -5.30
N ALA A 102 -8.21 5.05 -5.21
CA ALA A 102 -8.73 6.19 -5.97
C ALA A 102 -8.00 7.49 -5.60
N ALA A 103 -7.81 7.76 -4.30
CA ALA A 103 -7.05 8.92 -3.83
C ALA A 103 -5.59 8.90 -4.31
N LYS A 104 -4.94 7.72 -4.30
CA LYS A 104 -3.58 7.55 -4.85
C LYS A 104 -3.54 7.80 -6.35
N ALA A 105 -4.56 7.37 -7.10
CA ALA A 105 -4.65 7.58 -8.54
C ALA A 105 -4.84 9.07 -8.89
N GLU A 106 -5.64 9.79 -8.12
CA GLU A 106 -5.80 11.24 -8.27
C GLU A 106 -4.47 11.97 -8.02
N ALA A 107 -3.81 11.67 -6.91
CA ALA A 107 -2.49 12.24 -6.60
C ALA A 107 -1.47 11.93 -7.71
N LEU A 108 -1.47 10.70 -8.25
CA LEU A 108 -0.61 10.33 -9.38
C LEU A 108 -0.92 11.16 -10.63
N THR A 109 -2.19 11.40 -10.92
CA THR A 109 -2.64 12.21 -12.06
C THR A 109 -2.14 13.65 -11.94
N GLN A 110 -2.29 14.26 -10.77
CA GLN A 110 -1.78 15.60 -10.50
C GLN A 110 -0.25 15.66 -10.68
N ARG A 111 0.49 14.65 -10.21
CA ARG A 111 1.95 14.57 -10.41
C ARG A 111 2.33 14.49 -11.89
N TRP A 112 1.60 13.73 -12.71
CA TRP A 112 1.84 13.66 -14.15
C TRP A 112 1.52 14.97 -14.87
N GLN A 113 0.44 15.65 -14.49
CA GLN A 113 0.11 16.98 -15.03
C GLN A 113 1.20 18.00 -14.69
N THR A 114 1.70 18.01 -13.45
CA THR A 114 2.84 18.86 -13.08
C THR A 114 4.10 18.51 -13.86
N ALA A 115 4.42 17.22 -14.02
CA ALA A 115 5.57 16.79 -14.80
C ALA A 115 5.48 17.25 -16.26
N ASN A 116 4.30 17.10 -16.89
CA ASN A 116 4.06 17.57 -18.24
C ASN A 116 4.27 19.08 -18.36
N TRP A 117 3.68 19.87 -17.45
CA TRP A 117 3.86 21.31 -17.43
C TRP A 117 5.34 21.70 -17.28
N LEU A 118 6.07 21.10 -16.34
CA LEU A 118 7.49 21.36 -16.13
C LEU A 118 8.35 21.00 -17.35
N ILE A 119 8.03 19.91 -18.04
CA ILE A 119 8.73 19.51 -19.27
C ILE A 119 8.54 20.57 -20.36
N GLU A 120 7.33 21.07 -20.56
CA GLU A 120 7.08 22.10 -21.58
C GLU A 120 7.74 23.43 -21.24
N GLN A 121 7.75 23.82 -19.96
CA GLN A 121 8.51 25.00 -19.51
C GLN A 121 10.00 24.83 -19.77
N LEU A 122 10.57 23.67 -19.41
CA LEU A 122 11.98 23.37 -19.68
C LEU A 122 12.29 23.43 -21.18
N ARG A 123 11.41 22.91 -22.04
CA ARG A 123 11.60 22.95 -23.49
C ARG A 123 11.66 24.39 -24.02
N LEU A 124 10.76 25.25 -23.56
CA LEU A 124 10.73 26.66 -23.96
C LEU A 124 12.03 27.37 -23.56
N GLU A 125 12.42 27.24 -22.29
CA GLU A 125 13.66 27.84 -21.76
C GLU A 125 14.91 27.36 -22.52
N LEU A 126 14.96 26.08 -22.90
CA LEU A 126 16.06 25.54 -23.69
C LEU A 126 16.11 26.12 -25.11
N PHE A 127 14.95 26.38 -25.74
CA PHE A 127 14.90 27.04 -27.05
C PHE A 127 15.37 28.49 -26.98
N GLU A 128 14.95 29.23 -25.95
CA GLU A 128 15.39 30.61 -25.74
C GLU A 128 16.89 30.69 -25.42
N ALA A 129 17.39 29.79 -24.57
CA ALA A 129 18.81 29.69 -24.25
C ALA A 129 19.67 29.34 -25.48
N ASP A 130 19.20 28.47 -26.37
CA ASP A 130 19.88 28.19 -27.65
C ASP A 130 19.93 29.43 -28.55
N ALA A 131 18.79 30.12 -28.71
CA ALA A 131 18.71 31.33 -29.51
C ALA A 131 19.68 32.41 -29.01
N LEU A 132 19.75 32.62 -27.69
CA LEU A 132 20.70 33.54 -27.06
C LEU A 132 22.15 33.07 -27.27
N SER A 133 22.43 31.78 -27.10
CA SER A 133 23.77 31.22 -27.30
C SER A 133 24.27 31.44 -28.73
N ARG A 134 23.42 31.24 -29.74
CA ARG A 134 23.75 31.50 -31.15
C ARG A 134 23.96 32.98 -31.43
N ALA A 135 23.16 33.86 -30.83
CA ALA A 135 23.32 35.31 -30.98
C ALA A 135 24.66 35.78 -30.39
N ILE A 136 25.01 35.32 -29.19
CA ILE A 136 26.30 35.64 -28.54
C ILE A 136 27.48 35.05 -29.33
N ALA A 137 27.37 33.82 -29.82
CA ALA A 137 28.41 33.21 -30.66
C ALA A 137 28.65 34.03 -31.94
N THR A 138 27.57 34.50 -32.58
CA THR A 138 27.66 35.40 -33.75
C THR A 138 28.35 36.72 -33.39
N ALA A 139 27.98 37.34 -32.26
CA ALA A 139 28.62 38.57 -31.80
C ALA A 139 30.12 38.37 -31.50
N ASN A 140 30.47 37.28 -30.81
CA ASN A 140 31.86 36.91 -30.53
C ASN A 140 32.67 36.76 -31.82
N GLY A 141 32.10 36.15 -32.87
CA GLY A 141 32.77 36.05 -34.17
C GLY A 141 33.01 37.40 -34.84
N ARG A 142 32.12 38.38 -34.65
CA ARG A 142 32.34 39.76 -35.12
C ARG A 142 33.44 40.47 -34.32
N LEU A 143 33.50 40.25 -33.01
CA LEU A 143 34.57 40.78 -32.16
C LEU A 143 35.94 40.20 -32.56
N ASP A 144 36.00 38.91 -32.87
CA ASP A 144 37.20 38.26 -33.40
C ASP A 144 37.66 38.92 -34.71
N ALA A 145 36.75 39.15 -35.65
CA ALA A 145 37.07 39.81 -36.92
C ALA A 145 37.54 41.27 -36.74
N ALA A 146 37.11 41.94 -35.68
CA ALA A 146 37.52 43.29 -35.32
C ALA A 146 38.80 43.35 -34.45
N GLY A 147 39.37 42.21 -34.07
CA GLY A 147 40.55 42.13 -33.20
C GLY A 147 40.29 42.45 -31.72
N ALA A 148 39.03 42.52 -31.29
CA ALA A 148 38.60 42.88 -29.93
C ALA A 148 38.30 41.63 -29.08
N ALA A 149 39.28 40.74 -28.97
CA ALA A 149 39.11 39.43 -28.32
C ALA A 149 38.83 39.53 -26.81
N GLU A 150 39.26 40.62 -26.17
CA GLU A 150 39.06 40.91 -24.75
C GLU A 150 37.59 41.16 -24.37
N LEU A 151 36.74 41.52 -25.33
CA LEU A 151 35.30 41.76 -25.12
C LEU A 151 34.46 40.49 -25.24
N LYS A 152 35.07 39.34 -25.54
CA LYS A 152 34.34 38.09 -25.80
C LYS A 152 33.72 37.52 -24.55
N ILE A 153 32.53 36.98 -24.72
CA ILE A 153 31.79 36.30 -23.67
C ILE A 153 32.08 34.80 -23.73
N ASN A 154 32.52 34.22 -22.61
CA ASN A 154 32.74 32.78 -22.49
C ASN A 154 31.45 32.05 -22.05
N LEU A 155 30.72 31.50 -23.03
CA LEU A 155 29.45 30.78 -22.83
C LEU A 155 29.58 29.59 -21.87
N THR A 156 30.70 28.86 -21.91
CA THR A 156 30.94 27.70 -21.03
C THR A 156 31.03 28.11 -19.56
N THR A 157 31.63 29.26 -19.29
CA THR A 157 31.78 29.79 -17.91
C THR A 157 30.44 30.22 -17.36
N ILE A 158 29.63 30.92 -18.16
CA ILE A 158 28.27 31.34 -17.79
C ILE A 158 27.42 30.10 -17.45
N ARG A 159 27.41 29.10 -18.33
CA ARG A 159 26.64 27.87 -18.11
C ARG A 159 27.06 27.15 -16.83
N ARG A 160 28.37 27.00 -16.59
CA ARG A 160 28.88 26.31 -15.39
C ARG A 160 28.45 27.02 -14.12
N ALA A 161 28.54 28.35 -14.09
CA ALA A 161 28.10 29.14 -12.94
C ALA A 161 26.59 29.01 -12.72
N ALA A 162 25.79 29.07 -13.79
CA ALA A 162 24.33 28.95 -13.71
C ALA A 162 23.86 27.56 -13.24
N MET A 163 24.59 26.50 -13.59
CA MET A 163 24.28 25.12 -13.21
C MET A 163 24.91 24.70 -11.87
N ALA A 164 25.66 25.59 -11.22
CA ALA A 164 26.23 25.33 -9.90
C ALA A 164 25.14 25.50 -8.84
N GLY A 165 24.78 24.41 -8.17
CA GLY A 165 23.75 24.45 -7.15
C GLY A 165 23.52 23.11 -6.46
N PRO A 166 22.83 23.14 -5.30
CA PRO A 166 22.46 21.94 -4.57
C PRO A 166 21.50 21.07 -5.41
N ARG A 167 21.70 19.75 -5.33
CA ARG A 167 20.86 18.76 -6.02
C ARG A 167 19.91 18.10 -5.05
N ALA A 168 18.71 17.75 -5.53
CA ALA A 168 17.78 16.94 -4.76
C ALA A 168 18.39 15.56 -4.46
N ALA A 169 18.15 15.04 -3.26
CA ALA A 169 18.58 13.70 -2.88
C ALA A 169 17.73 12.66 -3.62
N VAL A 170 18.40 11.61 -4.12
CA VAL A 170 17.72 10.50 -4.80
C VAL A 170 16.98 9.65 -3.76
N PRO A 171 15.67 9.39 -3.93
CA PRO A 171 14.92 8.52 -3.03
C PRO A 171 15.49 7.10 -2.97
N ALA A 172 15.37 6.45 -1.81
CA ALA A 172 15.98 5.13 -1.55
C ALA A 172 15.46 4.00 -2.47
N ARG A 173 14.24 4.12 -3.01
CA ARG A 173 13.63 3.11 -3.87
C ARG A 173 13.01 3.76 -5.09
N LEU A 174 13.66 3.58 -6.24
CA LEU A 174 13.15 3.99 -7.54
C LEU A 174 12.99 2.77 -8.45
N SER A 175 11.99 2.82 -9.32
CA SER A 175 11.87 1.84 -10.39
C SER A 175 13.02 2.02 -11.40
N ARG A 176 13.36 0.96 -12.14
CA ARG A 176 14.39 1.02 -13.19
C ARG A 176 14.12 2.14 -14.21
N ARG A 177 12.85 2.33 -14.57
CA ARG A 177 12.42 3.38 -15.50
C ARG A 177 12.63 4.78 -14.92
N ALA A 178 12.28 4.98 -13.64
CA ALA A 178 12.52 6.26 -12.97
C ALA A 178 14.02 6.59 -12.85
N ILE A 179 14.87 5.59 -12.60
CA ILE A 179 16.33 5.75 -12.58
C ILE A 179 16.86 6.19 -13.96
N GLN A 180 16.34 5.61 -15.05
CA GLN A 180 16.74 6.00 -16.40
C GLN A 180 16.33 7.44 -16.74
N ALA A 181 15.10 7.84 -16.36
CA ALA A 181 14.63 9.20 -16.54
C ALA A 181 15.47 10.21 -15.74
N ASP A 182 15.79 9.89 -14.47
CA ASP A 182 16.66 10.71 -13.63
C ASP A 182 18.06 10.90 -14.24
N LYS A 183 18.68 9.82 -14.72
CA LYS A 183 19.97 9.90 -15.42
C LYS A 183 19.93 10.81 -16.65
N LEU A 184 18.84 10.75 -17.43
CA LEU A 184 18.65 11.63 -18.58
C LEU A 184 18.52 13.09 -18.14
N LEU A 185 17.71 13.37 -17.11
CA LEU A 185 17.55 14.72 -16.55
C LEU A 185 18.87 15.30 -16.05
N LEU A 186 19.65 14.51 -15.30
CA LEU A 186 20.97 14.91 -14.82
C LEU A 186 21.99 15.11 -15.94
N SER A 187 21.81 14.47 -17.10
CA SER A 187 22.67 14.66 -18.26
C SER A 187 22.57 16.07 -18.85
N PHE A 188 21.42 16.76 -18.71
CA PHE A 188 21.28 18.16 -19.14
C PHE A 188 22.12 19.12 -18.28
N LEU A 189 22.41 18.74 -17.03
CA LEU A 189 23.14 19.56 -16.06
C LEU A 189 24.64 19.26 -15.99
N SER A 190 25.07 18.13 -16.57
CA SER A 190 26.43 17.62 -16.40
C SER A 190 27.38 18.11 -17.51
N PRO A 191 28.65 18.42 -17.18
CA PRO A 191 29.69 18.64 -18.18
C PRO A 191 29.82 17.46 -19.14
N GLY A 192 29.85 17.75 -20.44
CA GLY A 192 29.85 16.77 -21.54
C GLY A 192 28.61 15.87 -21.62
N GLY A 193 27.49 16.32 -21.06
CA GLY A 193 26.18 15.70 -21.22
C GLY A 193 25.42 16.21 -22.44
N ALA A 194 24.10 15.97 -22.50
CA ALA A 194 23.28 16.15 -23.71
C ALA A 194 23.31 17.57 -24.33
N LEU A 195 23.64 18.58 -23.53
CA LEU A 195 23.66 19.98 -23.95
C LEU A 195 25.05 20.63 -23.84
N ASP A 196 26.08 19.89 -23.47
CA ASP A 196 27.46 20.38 -23.43
C ASP A 196 28.24 19.72 -24.56
N PRO A 197 28.77 20.50 -25.53
CA PRO A 197 29.48 19.95 -26.69
C PRO A 197 30.81 19.27 -26.34
N ARG A 198 31.26 19.34 -25.08
CA ARG A 198 32.48 18.66 -24.63
C ARG A 198 32.25 17.14 -24.55
N PRO A 199 33.29 16.33 -24.77
CA PRO A 199 33.21 14.90 -24.49
C PRO A 199 32.92 14.65 -23.01
N ALA A 200 32.11 13.62 -22.71
CA ALA A 200 31.88 13.17 -21.35
C ALA A 200 33.22 12.80 -20.67
N LEU A 201 33.31 13.00 -19.35
CA LEU A 201 34.46 12.58 -18.56
C LEU A 201 34.71 11.08 -18.76
N GLY A 202 35.86 10.72 -19.38
CA GLY A 202 36.22 9.34 -19.70
C GLY A 202 35.78 8.84 -21.09
N ALA A 203 35.19 9.69 -21.93
CA ALA A 203 34.92 9.34 -23.33
C ALA A 203 36.23 9.01 -24.07
N PRO A 204 36.25 7.96 -24.90
CA PRO A 204 37.44 7.62 -25.68
C PRO A 204 37.79 8.79 -26.60
N VAL A 205 39.01 9.31 -26.45
CA VAL A 205 39.53 10.34 -27.34
C VAL A 205 39.85 9.66 -28.66
N GLU A 206 39.35 10.20 -29.77
CA GLU A 206 39.63 9.67 -31.10
C GLU A 206 41.15 9.61 -31.32
N GLY A 207 41.68 8.40 -31.53
CA GLY A 207 43.13 8.15 -31.65
C GLY A 207 43.83 7.59 -30.40
N VAL A 208 43.19 7.55 -29.23
CA VAL A 208 43.76 6.93 -28.02
C VAL A 208 42.93 5.71 -27.62
N LYS A 209 43.41 4.51 -27.98
CA LYS A 209 42.92 3.25 -27.40
C LYS A 209 43.34 3.22 -25.93
N SER A 210 42.53 3.76 -25.02
CA SER A 210 42.80 3.64 -23.60
C SER A 210 42.69 2.17 -23.18
N LYS A 211 43.84 1.56 -22.85
CA LYS A 211 43.87 0.31 -22.11
C LYS A 211 43.41 0.61 -20.69
N PHE A 212 42.11 0.50 -20.45
CA PHE A 212 41.61 0.41 -19.09
C PHE A 212 42.09 -0.91 -18.50
N ILE A 213 43.11 -0.87 -17.65
CA ILE A 213 43.49 -2.00 -16.79
C ILE A 213 42.69 -1.83 -15.50
N PRO A 214 41.71 -2.68 -15.19
CA PRO A 214 41.11 -2.67 -13.87
C PRO A 214 42.18 -3.11 -12.87
N VAL A 215 42.52 -2.25 -11.91
CA VAL A 215 43.22 -2.67 -10.70
C VAL A 215 42.27 -3.63 -10.00
N ALA A 216 42.66 -4.90 -9.91
CA ALA A 216 42.01 -5.86 -9.05
C ALA A 216 42.08 -5.34 -7.62
N SER A 217 40.96 -4.88 -7.07
CA SER A 217 40.83 -4.67 -5.64
C SER A 217 40.81 -6.06 -5.01
N GLU A 218 41.95 -6.51 -4.51
CA GLU A 218 42.00 -7.57 -3.53
C GLU A 218 41.29 -7.11 -2.24
N ARG A 219 40.78 -8.12 -1.55
CA ARG A 219 39.95 -8.12 -0.35
C ARG A 219 40.43 -7.17 0.77
N GLY A 220 39.43 -6.62 1.47
CA GLY A 220 39.49 -6.08 2.83
C GLY A 220 38.07 -5.92 3.34
#